data_AF-A0A7X9CXI9-F1
#
_entry.id   AF-A0A7X9CXI9-F1
#
_cell.length_a   1.000
_cell.length_b   1.000
_cell.length_c   1.000
_cell.angle_alpha   90.00
_cell.angle_beta   90.00
_cell.angle_gamma   90.00
#
_symmetry.space_group_name_H-M   'P 1'
#
loop_
_entity.id
_entity.type
_entity.pdbx_description
1 polymer ?
#
loop_
_entity_poly.entity_id
_entity_poly.type
_entity_poly.pdbx_seq_one_letter_code
_entity_poly.pdbx_strand_id
1 'polypeptide(L)'
;MANNFDIGDHVRKGDTILTVDGTEVKAHISGVLRGLIAPGHYVFEGQKIGDIDPRDDVSYCMTISDKGRNVAGGVLEAIASFFAEQR
;
A
#
# COMPACT_ATOMS: atom_id res chain seq x y z
N MET A 1 -12.13 -1.41 15.68
CA MET A 1 -11.87 -1.17 14.25
C MET A 1 -12.42 -2.33 13.43
N ALA A 2 -13.16 -2.04 12.35
CA ALA A 2 -13.67 -3.06 11.43
C ALA A 2 -13.44 -2.60 9.98
N ASN A 3 -12.95 -3.51 9.14
CA ASN A 3 -12.68 -3.26 7.72
C ASN A 3 -13.88 -3.72 6.89
N ASN A 4 -14.27 -2.92 5.90
CA ASN A 4 -15.37 -3.25 4.96
C ASN A 4 -14.85 -3.73 3.60
N PHE A 5 -13.55 -3.54 3.35
CA PHE A 5 -12.84 -3.91 2.12
C PHE A 5 -11.49 -4.53 2.47
N ASP A 6 -10.98 -5.34 1.57
CA ASP A 6 -9.67 -5.98 1.65
C ASP A 6 -8.69 -5.42 0.61
N ILE A 7 -7.41 -5.71 0.80
CA ILE A 7 -6.39 -5.38 -0.20
C ILE A 7 -6.71 -6.12 -1.50
N GLY A 8 -6.77 -5.37 -2.60
CA GLY A 8 -7.17 -5.85 -3.92
C GLY A 8 -8.58 -5.45 -4.34
N ASP A 9 -9.42 -4.98 -3.41
CA ASP A 9 -10.75 -4.52 -3.75
C ASP A 9 -10.75 -3.18 -4.48
N HIS A 10 -11.69 -3.02 -5.41
CA HIS A 10 -12.01 -1.74 -6.03
C HIS A 10 -12.88 -0.92 -5.09
N VAL A 11 -12.51 0.34 -4.90
CA VAL A 11 -13.22 1.30 -4.04
C VAL A 11 -13.52 2.58 -4.81
N ARG A 12 -14.62 3.23 -4.45
CA ARG A 12 -15.04 4.53 -4.99
C ARG A 12 -14.82 5.60 -3.95
N LYS A 13 -14.52 6.81 -4.41
CA LYS A 13 -14.49 8.00 -3.56
C LYS A 13 -15.80 8.10 -2.76
N GLY A 14 -15.68 8.20 -1.44
CA GLY A 14 -16.80 8.26 -0.51
C GLY A 14 -17.15 6.93 0.16
N ASP A 15 -16.66 5.80 -0.34
CA ASP A 15 -16.88 4.50 0.29
C ASP A 15 -16.28 4.47 1.71
N THR A 16 -17.02 3.91 2.67
CA THR A 16 -16.53 3.69 4.03
C THR A 16 -15.61 2.47 4.02
N ILE A 17 -14.29 2.70 4.03
CA ILE A 17 -13.25 1.66 3.95
C ILE A 17 -13.19 0.85 5.24
N LEU A 18 -13.26 1.56 6.38
CA LEU A 18 -13.18 0.99 7.71
C LEU A 18 -13.83 1.93 8.71
N THR A 19 -14.03 1.43 9.94
CA THR A 19 -14.49 2.23 11.08
C THR A 19 -13.47 2.22 12.21
N VAL A 20 -13.22 3.38 12.82
CA VAL A 20 -12.38 3.55 14.02
C VAL A 20 -13.28 4.08 15.13
N ASP A 21 -13.45 3.32 16.22
CA ASP A 21 -14.34 3.66 17.34
C ASP A 21 -15.72 4.19 16.92
N GLY A 22 -16.31 3.54 15.91
CA GLY A 22 -17.63 3.90 15.36
C GLY A 22 -17.61 5.06 14.35
N THR A 23 -16.46 5.72 14.15
CA THR A 23 -16.29 6.78 13.16
C THR A 23 -15.90 6.18 11.81
N GLU A 24 -16.63 6.56 10.76
CA GLU A 24 -16.35 6.13 9.39
C GLU A 24 -15.07 6.77 8.82
N VAL A 25 -14.19 5.96 8.24
CA VAL A 25 -13.08 6.44 7.42
C VAL A 25 -13.41 6.22 5.96
N LYS A 26 -13.50 7.31 5.20
CA LYS A 26 -13.95 7.30 3.80
C LYS A 26 -12.78 7.31 2.83
N ALA A 27 -12.96 6.66 1.68
CA ALA A 27 -12.06 6.75 0.55
C ALA A 27 -12.04 8.18 -0.01
N HIS A 28 -10.87 8.81 -0.05
CA HIS A 28 -10.72 10.15 -0.63
C HIS A 28 -10.63 10.15 -2.16
N ILE A 29 -10.29 9.01 -2.76
CA ILE A 29 -10.17 8.79 -4.21
C ILE A 29 -10.72 7.40 -4.56
N SER A 30 -11.06 7.21 -5.84
CA SER A 30 -11.40 5.89 -6.38
C SER A 30 -10.15 5.15 -6.86
N GLY A 31 -10.20 3.81 -6.87
CA GLY A 31 -9.11 2.97 -7.35
C GLY A 31 -9.10 1.61 -6.64
N VAL A 32 -7.94 0.96 -6.60
CA VAL A 32 -7.76 -0.31 -5.88
C VAL A 32 -7.11 -0.07 -4.51
N LEU A 33 -7.65 -0.70 -3.46
CA LEU A 33 -7.06 -0.68 -2.13
C LEU A 33 -5.79 -1.55 -2.10
N ARG A 34 -4.64 -0.96 -1.78
CA ARG A 34 -3.33 -1.67 -1.82
C ARG A 34 -2.70 -1.91 -0.46
N GLY A 35 -3.00 -1.03 0.48
CA GLY A 35 -2.54 -1.12 1.85
C GLY A 35 -3.68 -0.81 2.78
N LEU A 36 -3.76 -1.58 3.86
CA LEU A 36 -4.76 -1.40 4.90
C LEU A 36 -4.14 -1.82 6.23
N ILE A 37 -4.35 -1.01 7.27
CA ILE A 37 -3.93 -1.37 8.62
C ILE A 37 -4.71 -2.61 9.09
N ALA A 38 -4.03 -3.50 9.82
CA ALA A 38 -4.69 -4.66 10.40
C ALA A 38 -5.68 -4.24 11.52
N PRO A 39 -6.78 -4.99 11.73
CA PRO A 39 -7.68 -4.73 12.85
C PRO A 39 -6.98 -4.87 14.21
N GLY A 40 -7.45 -4.12 15.21
CA GLY A 40 -6.98 -4.23 16.60
C GLY A 40 -5.82 -3.30 16.99
N HIS A 41 -5.36 -2.46 16.06
CA HIS A 41 -4.36 -1.43 16.36
C HIS A 41 -5.01 -0.11 16.81
N TYR A 42 -4.34 0.57 17.75
CA TYR A 42 -4.64 1.95 18.08
C TYR A 42 -4.08 2.88 17.00
N VAL A 43 -4.87 3.87 16.60
CA VAL A 43 -4.49 4.88 15.61
C VAL A 43 -4.81 6.27 16.12
N PHE A 44 -4.14 7.29 15.60
CA PHE A 44 -4.43 8.69 15.88
C PHE A 44 -4.88 9.45 14.62
N GLU A 45 -5.52 10.60 14.81
CA GLU A 45 -5.97 11.42 13.70
C GLU A 45 -4.80 11.87 12.82
N GLY A 46 -4.96 11.73 11.49
CA GLY A 46 -3.90 12.03 10.53
C GLY A 46 -2.87 10.91 10.34
N GLN A 47 -2.94 9.83 11.11
CA GLN A 47 -2.13 8.65 10.85
C GLN A 47 -2.52 8.01 9.52
N LYS A 48 -1.52 7.62 8.72
CA LYS A 48 -1.77 6.83 7.51
C LYS A 48 -2.17 5.40 7.90
N ILE A 49 -3.38 5.00 7.53
CA ILE A 49 -3.94 3.67 7.83
C ILE A 49 -4.25 2.82 6.59
N GLY A 50 -3.90 3.31 5.41
CA GLY A 50 -4.05 2.59 4.14
C GLY A 50 -3.64 3.44 2.95
N ASP A 51 -3.69 2.85 1.75
CA ASP A 51 -3.48 3.54 0.48
C ASP A 51 -4.31 2.94 -0.66
N ILE A 52 -4.81 3.83 -1.52
CA ILE A 52 -5.61 3.53 -2.70
C ILE A 52 -4.79 3.92 -3.93
N ASP A 53 -4.76 3.04 -4.93
CA ASP A 53 -4.08 3.26 -6.19
C ASP A 53 -5.06 3.68 -7.28
N PRO A 54 -4.98 4.94 -7.77
CA PRO A 54 -5.93 5.46 -8.73
C PRO A 54 -5.80 4.85 -10.13
N ARG A 55 -4.77 4.02 -10.37
CA ARG A 55 -4.63 3.27 -11.63
C ARG A 55 -5.67 2.16 -11.77
N ASP A 56 -6.31 1.77 -10.67
CA ASP A 56 -7.42 0.82 -10.62
C ASP A 56 -7.08 -0.57 -11.20
N ASP A 57 -5.83 -1.00 -11.02
CA ASP A 57 -5.33 -2.29 -11.51
C ASP A 57 -4.84 -3.16 -10.33
N VAL A 58 -5.61 -4.21 -10.05
CA VAL A 58 -5.37 -5.17 -8.97
C VAL A 58 -4.06 -5.94 -9.12
N SER A 59 -3.54 -6.10 -10.34
CA SER A 59 -2.30 -6.83 -10.58
C SER A 59 -1.12 -6.20 -9.85
N TYR A 60 -1.19 -4.89 -9.59
CA TYR A 60 -0.15 -4.23 -8.83
C TYR A 60 -0.14 -4.56 -7.33
N CYS A 61 -1.20 -5.10 -6.74
CA CYS A 61 -1.17 -5.57 -5.34
C CYS A 61 -0.19 -6.73 -5.13
N MET A 62 0.10 -7.50 -6.19
CA MET A 62 0.94 -8.70 -6.13
C MET A 62 2.29 -8.54 -6.83
N THR A 63 2.63 -7.32 -7.30
CA THR A 63 3.90 -7.04 -7.96
C THR A 63 4.70 -5.98 -7.22
N ILE A 64 6.03 -6.08 -7.30
CA ILE A 64 6.92 -5.06 -6.75
C ILE A 64 6.70 -3.74 -7.48
N SER A 65 6.50 -2.67 -6.71
CA SER A 65 6.36 -1.32 -7.28
C SER A 65 7.62 -0.91 -8.06
N ASP A 66 7.46 0.00 -9.02
CA ASP A 66 8.59 0.53 -9.79
C ASP A 66 9.66 1.15 -8.88
N LYS A 67 9.22 1.82 -7.80
CA LYS A 67 10.13 2.36 -6.77
C LYS A 67 10.94 1.24 -6.10
N GLY A 68 10.28 0.16 -5.68
CA GLY A 68 10.94 -0.99 -5.06
C GLY A 68 11.91 -1.66 -6.03
N ARG A 69 11.51 -1.83 -7.29
CA ARG A 69 12.33 -2.44 -8.34
C ARG A 69 13.61 -1.65 -8.61
N ASN A 70 13.50 -0.33 -8.73
CA ASN A 70 14.65 0.54 -9.01
C ASN A 70 15.64 0.57 -7.84
N VAL A 71 15.14 0.65 -6.59
CA VAL A 71 16.01 0.60 -5.40
C VAL A 71 16.71 -0.75 -5.29
N ALA A 72 15.99 -1.86 -5.44
CA ALA A 72 16.57 -3.20 -5.39
C ALA A 72 17.59 -3.42 -6.52
N GLY A 73 17.32 -2.90 -7.71
CA GLY A 73 18.26 -2.92 -8.84
C GLY A 73 19.58 -2.22 -8.51
N GLY A 74 19.54 -0.99 -7.99
CA GLY A 74 20.75 -0.27 -7.60
C GLY A 74 21.55 -0.98 -6.49
N VAL A 75 20.87 -1.61 -5.53
CA VAL A 75 21.55 -2.43 -4.49
C VAL A 75 22.22 -3.65 -5.12
N LEU A 76 21.54 -4.35 -6.02
CA LEU A 76 22.08 -5.51 -6.72
C LEU A 76 23.33 -5.13 -7.54
N GLU A 77 23.27 -4.01 -8.27
CA GLU A 77 24.39 -3.49 -9.04
C GLU A 77 25.60 -3.15 -8.16
N ALA A 78 25.38 -2.47 -7.03
CA ALA A 78 26.46 -2.14 -6.09
C ALA A 78 27.16 -3.39 -5.53
N ILE A 79 26.39 -4.41 -5.15
CA ILE A 79 26.93 -5.68 -4.67
C ILE A 79 27.72 -6.41 -5.77
N ALA A 80 27.15 -6.49 -6.98
CA ALA A 80 27.80 -7.15 -8.10
C ALA A 80 29.13 -6.50 -8.47
N SER A 81 29.18 -5.17 -8.54
CA SER A 81 30.39 -4.41 -8.82
C SER A 81 31.45 -4.61 -7.74
N PHE A 82 31.07 -4.54 -6.46
CA PHE A 82 32.00 -4.73 -5.34
C PHE A 82 32.74 -6.08 -5.37
N PHE A 83 32.05 -7.17 -5.74
CA PHE A 83 32.66 -8.48 -5.84
C PHE A 83 33.41 -8.72 -7.17
N ALA A 84 33.00 -8.04 -8.25
CA ALA A 84 33.71 -8.10 -9.52
C ALA A 84 35.09 -7.42 -9.44
N GLU A 85 35.21 -6.33 -8.69
CA GLU A 85 36.46 -5.58 -8.50
C GLU A 85 37.46 -6.26 -7.55
N GLN A 86 37.03 -7.26 -6.77
CA GLN A 86 37.89 -8.04 -5.87
C GLN A 86 38.48 -9.31 -6.49
N ARG A 87 38.32 -9.49 -7.81
CA ARG A 87 38.94 -10.57 -8.57
C ARG A 87 40.32 -10.21 -9.10
#